data_AF-Q06AF0-F1
#
_entry.id   AF-Q06AF0-F1
#
_cell.length_a   1.000
_cell.length_b   1.000
_cell.length_c   1.000
_cell.angle_alpha   90.00
_cell.angle_beta   90.00
_cell.angle_gamma   90.00
#
_symmetry.space_group_name_H-M   'P 1'
#
loop_
_entity.id
_entity.type
_entity.pdbx_description
1 polymer ?
#
loop_
_entity_poly.entity_id
_entity_poly.type
_entity_poly.pdbx_seq_one_letter_code
_entity_poly.pdbx_strand_id
1 'polypeptide(L)'
;VIPFSMGPVDSPFSKIGIQITDSPYVVCSMRIMTRMGEHVLKALGNKDFVKCIHSTGQTENSGEHHVNPSWPCDPKRTIILHRPGKYEIFSYGSGYGGNSLLGKKCFALRIGSTLAKEEGWLAEHMLILGITNPKGKKRYIAAAFPSACGKTNLAMMQPTLSNYKVECVGDDIAWMRFDSNGQLRAINPENGFFGVAPGTSFKTNPNAMNTIFRNTIFTNVAKTNDGGVFWEGMYETIPKDIQITDWLGEAWNVACGRSAAHPNSRFTAPASQCPVIDPLWEDPNGVPIDAILFGGRRPNGIPLVYEAQNWKHAVFIGATMRSESTTAAADYQESRILHDPFAMRP
;
A
#
# COMPACT_ATOMS: atom_id res chain seq x y z
N VAL A 1 -12.21 -10.01 16.39
CA VAL A 1 -12.41 -8.55 16.48
C VAL A 1 -11.04 -7.88 16.52
N ILE A 2 -10.83 -6.86 15.69
CA ILE A 2 -9.54 -6.20 15.47
C ILE A 2 -9.72 -4.71 15.77
N PRO A 3 -9.39 -4.22 16.98
CA PRO A 3 -9.25 -2.79 17.21
C PRO A 3 -7.96 -2.28 16.58
N PHE A 4 -8.04 -1.27 15.71
CA PHE A 4 -6.88 -0.72 15.04
C PHE A 4 -6.91 0.81 14.90
N SER A 5 -5.72 1.42 14.93
CA SER A 5 -5.51 2.84 14.65
C SER A 5 -4.84 3.02 13.29
N MET A 6 -5.39 3.94 12.51
CA MET A 6 -4.76 4.52 11.33
C MET A 6 -4.03 5.79 11.76
N GLY A 7 -2.70 5.78 11.63
CA GLY A 7 -1.78 6.78 12.17
C GLY A 7 -1.27 6.41 13.58
N PRO A 8 -0.20 7.10 14.04
CA PRO A 8 0.31 6.94 15.41
C PRO A 8 -0.81 7.12 16.42
N VAL A 9 -0.88 6.24 17.42
CA VAL A 9 -1.92 6.30 18.44
C VAL A 9 -1.82 7.63 19.18
N ASP A 10 -2.97 8.24 19.46
CA ASP A 10 -3.10 9.58 20.06
C ASP A 10 -2.62 10.75 19.18
N SER A 11 -2.20 10.50 17.93
CA SER A 11 -1.98 11.60 16.97
C SER A 11 -3.31 12.34 16.71
N PRO A 12 -3.29 13.69 16.62
CA PRO A 12 -4.46 14.47 16.19
C PRO A 12 -4.92 14.14 14.76
N PHE A 13 -4.09 13.45 13.98
CA PHE A 13 -4.44 12.95 12.64
C PHE A 13 -5.02 11.54 12.68
N SER A 14 -4.88 10.82 13.79
CA SER A 14 -5.26 9.41 13.84
C SER A 14 -6.77 9.22 13.83
N LYS A 15 -7.21 8.10 13.26
CA LYS A 15 -8.60 7.64 13.32
C LYS A 15 -8.63 6.16 13.67
N ILE A 16 -9.58 5.78 14.49
CA ILE A 16 -9.72 4.41 14.98
C ILE A 16 -10.82 3.68 14.21
N GLY A 17 -10.57 2.41 13.91
CA GLY A 17 -11.55 1.48 13.36
C GLY A 17 -11.62 0.18 14.15
N ILE A 18 -12.76 -0.48 14.06
CA ILE A 18 -12.94 -1.84 14.58
C ILE A 18 -13.31 -2.74 13.42
N GLN A 19 -12.46 -3.73 13.13
CA GLN A 19 -12.72 -4.74 12.10
C GLN A 19 -13.17 -6.08 12.69
N ILE A 20 -14.29 -6.58 12.21
CA ILE A 20 -14.74 -7.96 12.44
C ILE A 20 -14.43 -8.76 11.17
N THR A 21 -13.79 -9.91 11.33
CA THR A 21 -13.39 -10.79 10.24
C THR A 21 -13.44 -12.24 10.70
N ASP A 22 -13.76 -13.14 9.78
CA ASP A 22 -13.67 -14.59 9.90
C ASP A 22 -12.31 -15.16 9.46
N SER A 23 -11.39 -14.32 8.99
CA SER A 23 -10.11 -14.73 8.40
C SER A 23 -8.90 -14.46 9.33
N PRO A 24 -8.16 -15.51 9.76
CA PRO A 24 -6.90 -15.35 10.48
C PRO A 24 -5.81 -14.65 9.66
N TYR A 25 -5.76 -14.88 8.34
CA TYR A 25 -4.85 -14.16 7.43
C TYR A 25 -5.03 -12.64 7.56
N VAL A 26 -6.29 -12.18 7.54
CA VAL A 26 -6.62 -10.77 7.70
C VAL A 26 -6.18 -10.24 9.07
N VAL A 27 -6.34 -11.01 10.14
CA VAL A 27 -5.88 -10.61 11.48
C VAL A 27 -4.37 -10.39 11.49
N CYS A 28 -3.59 -11.35 10.97
CA CYS A 28 -2.13 -11.25 10.93
C CYS A 28 -1.64 -10.09 10.05
N SER A 29 -2.24 -9.91 8.87
CA SER A 29 -1.88 -8.81 7.98
C SER A 29 -2.31 -7.43 8.54
N MET A 30 -3.47 -7.31 9.19
CA MET A 30 -3.87 -6.07 9.86
C MET A 30 -2.94 -5.73 11.02
N ARG A 31 -2.41 -6.73 11.74
CA ARG A 31 -1.40 -6.51 12.80
C ARG A 31 -0.11 -5.89 12.26
N ILE A 32 0.27 -6.21 11.01
CA ILE A 32 1.42 -5.61 10.35
C ILE A 32 1.07 -4.22 9.81
N MET A 33 -0.08 -4.10 9.13
CA MET A 33 -0.44 -2.90 8.37
C MET A 33 -1.02 -1.76 9.21
N THR A 34 -1.43 -2.03 10.45
CA THR A 34 -2.04 -1.04 11.36
C THR A 34 -1.43 -1.14 12.75
N ARG A 35 -1.66 -0.13 13.61
CA ARG A 35 -1.43 -0.30 15.05
C ARG A 35 -2.63 -1.02 15.63
N MET A 36 -2.46 -2.27 16.08
CA MET A 36 -3.54 -3.15 16.50
C MET A 36 -3.39 -3.54 17.97
N GLY A 37 -4.48 -3.48 18.75
CA GLY A 37 -4.55 -4.12 20.06
C GLY A 37 -5.28 -3.31 21.14
N GLU A 38 -5.10 -3.73 22.38
CA GLU A 38 -5.81 -3.17 23.55
C GLU A 38 -5.52 -1.68 23.78
N HIS A 39 -4.30 -1.22 23.49
CA HIS A 39 -3.94 0.20 23.61
C HIS A 39 -4.80 1.10 22.69
N VAL A 40 -5.27 0.57 21.55
CA VAL A 40 -6.22 1.28 20.68
C VAL A 40 -7.60 1.39 21.33
N LEU A 41 -8.07 0.33 21.99
CA LEU A 41 -9.34 0.38 22.74
C LEU A 41 -9.28 1.41 23.87
N LYS A 42 -8.14 1.50 24.56
CA LYS A 42 -7.89 2.52 25.60
C LYS A 42 -7.94 3.93 25.02
N ALA A 43 -7.29 4.17 23.87
CA ALA A 43 -7.31 5.47 23.19
C ALA A 43 -8.70 5.84 22.63
N LEU A 44 -9.48 4.84 22.21
CA LEU A 44 -10.84 5.01 21.70
C LEU A 44 -11.78 5.50 22.79
N GLY A 45 -11.78 4.86 23.96
CA GLY A 45 -12.75 5.14 25.03
C GLY A 45 -14.19 5.04 24.52
N ASN A 46 -14.95 6.12 24.64
CA ASN A 46 -16.35 6.24 24.18
C ASN A 46 -16.50 7.04 22.88
N LYS A 47 -15.41 7.32 22.16
CA LYS A 47 -15.45 8.08 20.89
C LYS A 47 -16.02 7.21 19.76
N ASP A 48 -16.47 7.86 18.69
CA ASP A 48 -16.85 7.17 17.47
C ASP A 48 -15.66 6.51 16.77
N PHE A 49 -15.94 5.47 15.98
CA PHE A 49 -14.96 4.72 15.21
C PHE A 49 -15.54 4.26 13.88
N VAL A 50 -14.66 3.91 12.94
CA VAL A 50 -15.07 3.33 11.65
C VAL A 50 -15.39 1.85 11.81
N LYS A 51 -16.62 1.48 11.48
CA LYS A 51 -17.15 0.13 11.60
C LYS A 51 -16.78 -0.67 10.36
N CYS A 52 -15.95 -1.69 10.52
CA CYS A 52 -15.46 -2.52 9.43
C CYS A 52 -15.98 -3.96 9.60
N ILE A 53 -16.77 -4.46 8.66
CA ILE A 53 -17.24 -5.85 8.64
C ILE A 53 -16.67 -6.54 7.41
N HIS A 54 -16.00 -7.66 7.62
CA HIS A 54 -15.42 -8.49 6.57
C HIS A 54 -15.86 -9.95 6.76
N SER A 55 -16.19 -10.62 5.67
CA SER A 55 -16.31 -12.07 5.61
C SER A 55 -15.74 -12.62 4.31
N THR A 56 -15.09 -13.77 4.38
CA THR A 56 -14.66 -14.53 3.20
C THR A 56 -15.82 -15.14 2.41
N GLY A 57 -17.02 -15.20 3.01
CA GLY A 57 -18.25 -15.69 2.36
C GLY A 57 -18.40 -17.22 2.30
N GLN A 58 -17.50 -17.95 2.95
CA GLN A 58 -17.55 -19.41 3.09
C GLN A 58 -18.24 -19.79 4.41
N THR A 59 -19.18 -20.74 4.33
CA THR A 59 -19.87 -21.31 5.50
C THR A 59 -19.90 -22.83 5.35
N GLU A 60 -20.12 -23.58 6.44
CA GLU A 60 -20.23 -25.05 6.35
C GLU A 60 -21.30 -25.53 5.33
N ASN A 61 -22.27 -24.67 5.00
CA ASN A 61 -23.37 -24.95 4.07
C ASN A 61 -23.24 -24.27 2.70
N SER A 62 -22.08 -23.70 2.31
CA SER A 62 -21.96 -22.90 1.07
C SER A 62 -22.03 -23.67 -0.27
N GLY A 63 -22.55 -24.91 -0.29
CA GLY A 63 -22.83 -25.67 -1.52
C GLY A 63 -21.60 -26.05 -2.35
N GLU A 64 -21.83 -26.65 -3.54
CA GLU A 64 -20.86 -27.26 -4.47
C GLU A 64 -19.87 -26.29 -5.16
N HIS A 65 -19.39 -25.26 -4.45
CA HIS A 65 -18.24 -24.51 -4.92
C HIS A 65 -16.98 -25.13 -4.32
N HIS A 66 -16.22 -25.84 -5.16
CA HIS A 66 -14.86 -26.27 -4.86
C HIS A 66 -14.00 -25.03 -4.58
N VAL A 67 -14.01 -24.56 -3.34
CA VAL A 67 -13.10 -23.53 -2.84
C VAL A 67 -11.98 -24.26 -2.14
N ASN A 68 -10.74 -23.85 -2.42
CA ASN A 68 -9.59 -24.38 -1.70
C ASN A 68 -9.78 -24.07 -0.20
N PRO A 69 -9.85 -25.08 0.69
CA PRO A 69 -10.08 -24.85 2.11
C PRO A 69 -8.98 -24.00 2.76
N SER A 70 -7.78 -23.96 2.16
CA SER A 70 -6.67 -23.11 2.59
C SER A 70 -6.82 -21.63 2.19
N TRP A 71 -7.77 -21.31 1.30
CA TRP A 71 -8.07 -19.94 0.87
C TRP A 71 -9.58 -19.73 0.68
N PRO A 72 -10.35 -19.59 1.77
CA PRO A 72 -11.79 -19.36 1.68
C PRO A 72 -12.10 -18.04 0.97
N CYS A 73 -12.97 -18.11 -0.04
CA CYS A 73 -13.47 -16.97 -0.79
C CYS A 73 -14.80 -17.30 -1.49
N ASP A 74 -15.50 -16.26 -1.93
CA ASP A 74 -16.72 -16.32 -2.74
C ASP A 74 -16.63 -15.32 -3.89
N PRO A 75 -15.91 -15.68 -4.98
CA PRO A 75 -15.65 -14.75 -6.08
C PRO A 75 -16.92 -14.26 -6.77
N LYS A 76 -17.96 -15.11 -6.88
CA LYS A 76 -19.20 -14.77 -7.59
C LYS A 76 -20.01 -13.70 -6.88
N ARG A 77 -19.98 -13.68 -5.54
CA ARG A 77 -20.74 -12.73 -4.71
C ARG A 77 -19.84 -11.67 -4.07
N THR A 78 -18.58 -11.54 -4.51
CA THR A 78 -17.64 -10.57 -3.95
C THR A 78 -18.18 -9.15 -4.10
N ILE A 79 -18.25 -8.43 -2.98
CA ILE A 79 -18.73 -7.04 -2.95
C ILE A 79 -18.02 -6.26 -1.83
N ILE A 80 -17.60 -5.04 -2.14
CA ILE A 80 -16.92 -4.13 -1.21
C ILE A 80 -17.69 -2.80 -1.19
N LEU A 81 -18.45 -2.58 -0.13
CA LEU A 81 -19.34 -1.45 0.06
C LEU A 81 -18.79 -0.46 1.08
N HIS A 82 -19.00 0.82 0.80
CA HIS A 82 -18.60 1.93 1.65
C HIS A 82 -19.84 2.79 1.91
N ARG A 83 -20.17 3.05 3.18
CA ARG A 83 -21.28 3.91 3.60
C ARG A 83 -20.71 5.15 4.32
N PRO A 84 -20.20 6.15 3.57
CA PRO A 84 -19.45 7.27 4.13
C PRO A 84 -20.22 8.03 5.21
N GLY A 85 -21.49 8.36 4.99
CA GLY A 85 -22.30 9.11 5.96
C GLY A 85 -22.59 8.39 7.30
N LYS A 86 -22.14 7.14 7.46
CA LYS A 86 -22.21 6.39 8.73
C LYS A 86 -20.89 5.73 9.12
N TYR A 87 -19.80 6.07 8.43
CA TYR A 87 -18.45 5.52 8.63
C TYR A 87 -18.41 4.00 8.72
N GLU A 88 -19.08 3.34 7.77
CA GLU A 88 -19.18 1.89 7.71
C GLU A 88 -18.59 1.33 6.43
N ILE A 89 -17.92 0.20 6.57
CA ILE A 89 -17.33 -0.59 5.48
C ILE A 89 -17.84 -2.02 5.62
N PHE A 90 -18.40 -2.56 4.54
CA PHE A 90 -18.82 -3.95 4.45
C PHE A 90 -18.10 -4.61 3.29
N SER A 91 -17.36 -5.67 3.55
CA SER A 91 -16.66 -6.45 2.54
C SER A 91 -17.04 -7.92 2.65
N TYR A 92 -17.40 -8.53 1.54
CA TYR A 92 -17.82 -9.92 1.48
C TYR A 92 -17.13 -10.61 0.29
N GLY A 93 -16.73 -11.87 0.48
CA GLY A 93 -16.34 -12.79 -0.58
C GLY A 93 -14.85 -12.80 -0.95
N SER A 94 -14.04 -11.88 -0.44
CA SER A 94 -12.62 -11.79 -0.82
C SER A 94 -11.69 -11.61 0.37
N GLY A 95 -10.83 -12.60 0.64
CA GLY A 95 -9.74 -12.51 1.63
C GLY A 95 -8.51 -11.71 1.19
N TYR A 96 -8.44 -11.25 -0.07
CA TYR A 96 -7.24 -10.61 -0.62
C TYR A 96 -7.09 -9.12 -0.28
N GLY A 97 -5.96 -8.77 0.33
CA GLY A 97 -5.38 -7.41 0.34
C GLY A 97 -6.37 -6.26 0.50
N GLY A 98 -6.47 -5.40 -0.52
CA GLY A 98 -7.29 -4.18 -0.48
C GLY A 98 -8.79 -4.40 -0.24
N ASN A 99 -9.29 -5.61 -0.45
CA ASN A 99 -10.68 -5.97 -0.19
C ASN A 99 -10.90 -6.43 1.26
N SER A 100 -9.87 -6.90 1.95
CA SER A 100 -9.99 -7.53 3.28
C SER A 100 -9.26 -6.78 4.39
N LEU A 101 -8.19 -6.06 4.08
CA LEU A 101 -7.48 -5.17 4.99
C LEU A 101 -8.19 -3.82 5.01
N LEU A 102 -9.32 -3.76 5.72
CA LEU A 102 -10.29 -2.66 5.59
C LEU A 102 -9.73 -1.31 6.07
N GLY A 103 -8.69 -1.32 6.91
CA GLY A 103 -7.93 -0.11 7.27
C GLY A 103 -7.22 0.54 6.08
N LYS A 104 -6.80 -0.22 5.06
CA LYS A 104 -5.94 0.24 3.97
C LYS A 104 -6.68 1.12 2.95
N LYS A 105 -7.26 0.55 1.90
CA LYS A 105 -7.91 1.34 0.83
C LYS A 105 -9.31 1.80 1.22
N CYS A 106 -10.09 0.90 1.83
CA CYS A 106 -11.49 1.16 2.17
C CYS A 106 -11.61 2.28 3.20
N PHE A 107 -10.87 2.20 4.30
CA PHE A 107 -10.83 3.25 5.28
C PHE A 107 -9.90 4.39 4.85
N ALA A 108 -8.58 4.17 4.77
CA ALA A 108 -7.65 5.29 4.72
C ALA A 108 -7.75 6.18 3.46
N LEU A 109 -8.35 5.70 2.37
CA LEU A 109 -8.65 6.51 1.19
C LEU A 109 -10.13 6.81 1.02
N ARG A 110 -11.02 5.81 0.97
CA ARG A 110 -12.43 6.07 0.58
C ARG A 110 -13.25 6.74 1.69
N ILE A 111 -13.27 6.16 2.89
CA ILE A 111 -13.88 6.82 4.05
C ILE A 111 -13.03 8.01 4.49
N GLY A 112 -11.70 7.87 4.45
CA GLY A 112 -10.73 8.88 4.82
C GLY A 112 -10.90 10.17 4.02
N SER A 113 -11.06 10.10 2.70
CA SER A 113 -11.27 11.29 1.85
C SER A 113 -12.61 11.99 2.10
N THR A 114 -13.64 11.24 2.51
CA THR A 114 -14.92 11.84 2.95
C THR A 114 -14.71 12.63 4.25
N LEU A 115 -14.09 12.01 5.26
CA LEU A 115 -13.74 12.67 6.52
C LEU A 115 -12.84 13.89 6.28
N ALA A 116 -11.86 13.75 5.39
CA ALA A 116 -10.94 14.81 5.02
C ALA A 116 -11.66 16.02 4.43
N LYS A 117 -12.61 15.79 3.54
CA LYS A 117 -13.44 16.85 2.97
C LYS A 117 -14.30 17.54 4.03
N GLU A 118 -14.89 16.78 4.97
CA GLU A 118 -15.76 17.32 6.02
C GLU A 118 -14.98 18.11 7.09
N GLU A 119 -13.77 17.67 7.41
CA GLU A 119 -12.96 18.21 8.51
C GLU A 119 -11.83 19.16 8.04
N GLY A 120 -11.67 19.36 6.72
CA GLY A 120 -10.70 20.32 6.16
C GLY A 120 -9.26 19.81 6.10
N TRP A 121 -9.05 18.55 5.73
CA TRP A 121 -7.74 17.93 5.49
C TRP A 121 -7.76 17.10 4.20
N LEU A 122 -6.69 16.34 3.90
CA LEU A 122 -6.53 15.56 2.66
C LEU A 122 -6.17 14.11 2.95
N ALA A 123 -6.83 13.15 2.32
CA ALA A 123 -6.51 11.73 2.38
C ALA A 123 -6.15 11.21 0.98
N GLU A 124 -4.86 10.99 0.73
CA GLU A 124 -4.34 10.84 -0.63
C GLU A 124 -3.58 9.54 -0.83
N HIS A 125 -3.63 9.01 -2.06
CA HIS A 125 -2.86 7.85 -2.50
C HIS A 125 -1.41 8.24 -2.84
N MET A 126 -0.70 8.74 -1.82
CA MET A 126 0.65 9.27 -1.93
C MET A 126 1.62 8.52 -1.04
N LEU A 127 2.85 8.31 -1.54
CA LEU A 127 3.99 8.06 -0.66
C LEU A 127 4.39 9.35 0.08
N ILE A 128 5.17 9.20 1.15
CA ILE A 128 5.86 10.30 1.84
C ILE A 128 7.32 9.89 2.03
N LEU A 129 8.25 10.73 1.59
CA LEU A 129 9.69 10.54 1.81
C LEU A 129 10.35 11.81 2.33
N GLY A 130 11.42 11.64 3.12
CA GLY A 130 12.37 12.68 3.45
C GLY A 130 13.60 12.56 2.54
N ILE A 131 14.04 13.66 1.95
CA ILE A 131 15.29 13.74 1.18
C ILE A 131 16.24 14.74 1.83
N THR A 132 17.46 14.29 2.12
CA THR A 132 18.54 15.12 2.65
C THR A 132 19.59 15.33 1.58
N ASN A 133 19.93 16.59 1.32
CA ASN A 133 20.94 16.96 0.31
C ASN A 133 22.37 16.93 0.89
N PRO A 134 23.41 17.11 0.04
CA PRO A 134 24.81 17.09 0.49
C PRO A 134 25.19 18.20 1.50
N LYS A 135 24.34 19.21 1.68
CA LYS A 135 24.52 20.29 2.67
C LYS A 135 23.80 19.98 3.99
N GLY A 136 23.26 18.77 4.16
CA GLY A 136 22.52 18.36 5.36
C GLY A 136 21.10 18.94 5.47
N LYS A 137 20.58 19.60 4.42
CA LYS A 137 19.22 20.15 4.44
C LYS A 137 18.22 19.06 4.04
N LYS A 138 17.30 18.74 4.95
CA LYS A 138 16.20 17.79 4.74
C LYS A 138 14.92 18.50 4.29
N ARG A 139 14.18 17.86 3.38
CA ARG A 139 12.87 18.29 2.83
C ARG A 139 11.98 17.05 2.73
N TYR A 140 10.67 17.19 2.93
CA TYR A 140 9.73 16.08 2.71
C TYR A 140 8.89 16.28 1.46
N ILE A 141 8.66 15.19 0.76
CA ILE A 141 7.97 15.14 -0.53
C ILE A 141 6.88 14.09 -0.44
N ALA A 142 5.68 14.45 -0.91
CA ALA A 142 4.62 13.49 -1.19
C ALA A 142 4.54 13.21 -2.69
N ALA A 143 4.18 11.99 -3.10
CA ALA A 143 4.04 11.68 -4.53
C ALA A 143 2.87 10.72 -4.81
N ALA A 144 1.97 11.16 -5.69
CA ALA A 144 0.82 10.39 -6.17
C ALA A 144 1.14 9.76 -7.53
N PHE A 145 1.38 8.46 -7.53
CA PHE A 145 1.46 7.63 -8.73
C PHE A 145 0.42 6.49 -8.65
N PRO A 146 -0.19 6.09 -9.77
CA PRO A 146 -1.09 4.93 -9.80
C PRO A 146 -0.47 3.65 -9.22
N SER A 147 -1.31 2.67 -8.91
CA SER A 147 -0.85 1.37 -8.39
C SER A 147 0.15 0.72 -9.36
N ALA A 148 1.25 0.18 -8.80
CA ALA A 148 2.38 -0.38 -9.53
C ALA A 148 3.15 0.60 -10.45
N CYS A 149 3.04 1.93 -10.22
CA CYS A 149 3.82 2.95 -10.94
C CYS A 149 5.02 3.49 -10.14
N GLY A 150 5.55 2.71 -9.18
CA GLY A 150 6.87 2.97 -8.57
C GLY A 150 6.88 3.72 -7.24
N LYS A 151 5.74 3.87 -6.55
CA LYS A 151 5.71 4.54 -5.23
C LYS A 151 6.66 3.92 -4.21
N THR A 152 6.57 2.61 -3.98
CA THR A 152 7.45 1.90 -3.03
C THR A 152 8.93 2.01 -3.40
N ASN A 153 9.28 1.94 -4.70
CA ASN A 153 10.65 2.14 -5.15
C ASN A 153 11.16 3.56 -4.86
N LEU A 154 10.35 4.59 -5.08
CA LEU A 154 10.74 5.97 -4.81
C LEU A 154 10.82 6.27 -3.31
N ALA A 155 9.86 5.79 -2.51
CA ALA A 155 9.81 6.01 -1.07
C ALA A 155 11.02 5.40 -0.33
N MET A 156 11.57 4.30 -0.85
CA MET A 156 12.71 3.57 -0.28
C MET A 156 13.95 3.63 -1.17
N MET A 157 14.05 4.65 -2.03
CA MET A 157 15.12 4.74 -3.02
C MET A 157 16.51 4.73 -2.36
N GLN A 158 17.44 3.99 -2.96
CA GLN A 158 18.87 4.20 -2.72
C GLN A 158 19.38 5.20 -3.76
N PRO A 159 19.71 6.45 -3.37
CA PRO A 159 20.12 7.46 -4.34
C PRO A 159 21.42 7.06 -5.03
N THR A 160 21.50 7.25 -6.35
CA THR A 160 22.74 7.09 -7.12
C THR A 160 23.62 8.32 -7.05
N LEU A 161 23.05 9.47 -6.70
CA LEU A 161 23.78 10.72 -6.47
C LEU A 161 24.49 10.67 -5.13
N SER A 162 25.78 11.03 -5.12
CA SER A 162 26.60 11.05 -3.91
C SER A 162 26.05 12.03 -2.88
N ASN A 163 26.13 11.64 -1.60
CA ASN A 163 25.75 12.44 -0.44
C ASN A 163 24.26 12.90 -0.40
N TYR A 164 23.40 12.29 -1.22
CA TYR A 164 21.96 12.35 -1.02
C TYR A 164 21.50 11.17 -0.16
N LYS A 165 20.58 11.43 0.77
CA LYS A 165 19.92 10.40 1.58
C LYS A 165 18.42 10.48 1.37
N VAL A 166 17.77 9.34 1.15
CA VAL A 166 16.31 9.22 1.13
C VAL A 166 15.89 8.36 2.33
N GLU A 167 14.84 8.79 3.01
CA GLU A 167 14.23 8.12 4.15
C GLU A 167 12.72 8.00 3.92
N CYS A 168 12.15 6.85 4.28
CA CYS A 168 10.77 6.49 4.02
C CYS A 168 9.88 6.84 5.22
N VAL A 169 8.84 7.64 5.01
CA VAL A 169 7.77 7.83 6.02
C VAL A 169 6.60 6.89 5.72
N GLY A 170 6.22 6.76 4.45
CA GLY A 170 5.19 5.84 3.97
C GLY A 170 5.24 5.66 2.46
N ASP A 171 4.72 4.55 1.94
CA ASP A 171 4.87 4.21 0.51
C ASP A 171 3.58 4.26 -0.32
N ASP A 172 2.43 4.48 0.32
CA ASP A 172 1.14 4.30 -0.35
C ASP A 172 0.06 5.31 0.06
N ILE A 173 -0.03 5.70 1.33
CA ILE A 173 -1.11 6.58 1.81
C ILE A 173 -0.53 7.75 2.61
N ALA A 174 -1.07 8.95 2.37
CA ALA A 174 -0.74 10.16 3.12
C ALA A 174 -2.01 10.83 3.63
N TRP A 175 -2.05 11.14 4.93
CA TRP A 175 -3.06 12.04 5.50
C TRP A 175 -2.40 13.37 5.81
N MET A 176 -2.93 14.45 5.22
CA MET A 176 -2.27 15.76 5.24
C MET A 176 -3.19 16.87 5.71
N ARG A 177 -2.70 17.76 6.57
CA ARG A 177 -3.44 18.91 7.09
C ARG A 177 -2.52 20.11 7.25
N PHE A 178 -3.02 21.31 6.99
CA PHE A 178 -2.30 22.53 7.34
C PHE A 178 -2.29 22.72 8.86
N ASP A 179 -1.11 22.92 9.43
CA ASP A 179 -0.97 23.30 10.84
C ASP A 179 -1.33 24.78 11.07
N SER A 180 -1.30 25.22 12.32
CA SER A 180 -1.63 26.61 12.70
C SER A 180 -0.69 27.66 12.09
N ASN A 181 0.48 27.26 11.58
CA ASN A 181 1.44 28.13 10.92
C ASN A 181 1.28 28.11 9.38
N GLY A 182 0.28 27.38 8.86
CA GLY A 182 0.05 27.24 7.42
C GLY A 182 1.00 26.26 6.72
N GLN A 183 1.76 25.45 7.47
CA GLN A 183 2.59 24.39 6.91
C GLN A 183 1.76 23.13 6.68
N LEU A 184 1.80 22.56 5.48
CA LEU A 184 1.18 21.26 5.21
C LEU A 184 1.97 20.17 5.95
N ARG A 185 1.33 19.48 6.89
CA ARG A 185 1.87 18.34 7.65
C ARG A 185 1.27 17.05 7.12
N ALA A 186 2.07 15.99 7.04
CA ALA A 186 1.63 14.67 6.61
C ALA A 186 2.01 13.58 7.60
N ILE A 187 1.10 12.63 7.82
CA ILE A 187 1.40 11.35 8.46
C ILE A 187 1.20 10.21 7.47
N ASN A 188 1.94 9.12 7.67
CA ASN A 188 1.60 7.82 7.11
C ASN A 188 0.59 7.13 8.06
N PRO A 189 -0.66 6.89 7.65
CA PRO A 189 -1.62 6.21 8.51
C PRO A 189 -1.31 4.71 8.68
N GLU A 190 -0.49 4.12 7.82
CA GLU A 190 -0.16 2.69 7.84
C GLU A 190 1.02 2.37 8.77
N ASN A 191 1.12 1.10 9.18
CA ASN A 191 2.18 0.58 10.07
C ASN A 191 3.13 -0.42 9.36
N GLY A 192 2.89 -0.65 8.07
CA GLY A 192 3.60 -1.65 7.28
C GLY A 192 3.53 -1.34 5.79
N PHE A 193 4.20 -2.17 5.01
CA PHE A 193 4.22 -2.11 3.55
C PHE A 193 3.48 -3.32 2.98
N PHE A 194 2.53 -3.05 2.08
CA PHE A 194 1.82 -4.07 1.29
C PHE A 194 2.28 -3.98 -0.17
N GLY A 195 3.57 -4.24 -0.39
CA GLY A 195 4.25 -3.98 -1.65
C GLY A 195 4.06 -5.08 -2.68
N VAL A 196 4.11 -4.71 -3.97
CA VAL A 196 4.14 -5.66 -5.10
C VAL A 196 5.49 -6.39 -5.09
N ALA A 197 5.48 -7.72 -5.08
CA ALA A 197 6.71 -8.50 -5.07
C ALA A 197 7.42 -8.53 -6.44
N PRO A 198 6.76 -8.88 -7.57
CA PRO A 198 7.42 -8.98 -8.87
C PRO A 198 8.15 -7.70 -9.27
N GLY A 199 9.38 -7.85 -9.78
CA GLY A 199 10.29 -6.74 -10.11
C GLY A 199 11.09 -6.18 -8.94
N THR A 200 10.81 -6.57 -7.70
CA THR A 200 11.64 -6.19 -6.53
C THR A 200 12.92 -7.02 -6.49
N SER A 201 14.08 -6.37 -6.43
CA SER A 201 15.38 -7.03 -6.30
C SER A 201 16.39 -6.12 -5.63
N PHE A 202 17.58 -6.63 -5.33
CA PHE A 202 18.68 -5.78 -4.82
C PHE A 202 19.11 -4.70 -5.81
N LYS A 203 18.78 -4.85 -7.11
CA LYS A 203 19.02 -3.82 -8.13
C LYS A 203 17.95 -2.74 -8.14
N THR A 204 16.68 -3.10 -7.97
CA THR A 204 15.56 -2.15 -8.12
C THR A 204 15.09 -1.54 -6.81
N ASN A 205 15.20 -2.27 -5.70
CA ASN A 205 14.84 -1.80 -4.36
C ASN A 205 15.56 -2.63 -3.27
N PRO A 206 16.85 -2.39 -3.02
CA PRO A 206 17.61 -3.11 -2.00
C PRO A 206 17.07 -2.89 -0.59
N ASN A 207 16.47 -1.73 -0.30
CA ASN A 207 15.86 -1.46 0.99
C ASN A 207 14.63 -2.33 1.24
N ALA A 208 13.77 -2.54 0.24
CA ALA A 208 12.67 -3.50 0.35
C ALA A 208 13.20 -4.92 0.55
N MET A 209 14.22 -5.36 -0.19
CA MET A 209 14.83 -6.68 0.01
C MET A 209 15.32 -6.87 1.45
N ASN A 210 15.98 -5.87 2.03
CA ASN A 210 16.43 -5.91 3.43
C ASN A 210 15.28 -5.86 4.46
N THR A 211 14.09 -5.42 4.05
CA THR A 211 12.91 -5.31 4.91
C THR A 211 12.16 -6.63 5.03
N ILE A 212 12.08 -7.42 3.94
CA ILE A 212 11.08 -8.48 3.76
C ILE A 212 11.51 -9.89 4.23
N PHE A 213 12.78 -10.10 4.58
CA PHE A 213 13.28 -11.44 4.97
C PHE A 213 13.14 -11.77 6.46
N ARG A 214 12.34 -11.00 7.20
CA ARG A 214 11.93 -11.32 8.58
C ARG A 214 10.51 -10.80 8.86
N ASN A 215 9.75 -11.51 9.70
CA ASN A 215 8.39 -11.15 10.12
C ASN A 215 7.44 -10.70 8.99
N THR A 216 7.57 -11.28 7.80
CA THR A 216 6.85 -10.86 6.60
C THR A 216 5.93 -11.97 6.11
N ILE A 217 4.73 -11.59 5.68
CA ILE A 217 3.78 -12.50 5.05
C ILE A 217 3.84 -12.29 3.54
N PHE A 218 4.17 -13.34 2.79
CA PHE A 218 4.10 -13.32 1.33
C PHE A 218 2.77 -13.93 0.86
N THR A 219 2.22 -13.43 -0.25
CA THR A 219 0.97 -13.92 -0.84
C THR A 219 1.13 -14.05 -2.35
N ASN A 220 0.90 -15.26 -2.86
CA ASN A 220 1.00 -15.66 -4.28
C ASN A 220 2.39 -15.48 -4.92
N VAL A 221 3.46 -15.55 -4.13
CA VAL A 221 4.83 -15.70 -4.66
C VAL A 221 5.18 -17.18 -4.81
N ALA A 222 6.23 -17.49 -5.58
CA ALA A 222 6.74 -18.84 -5.66
C ALA A 222 7.54 -19.22 -4.41
N LYS A 223 7.63 -20.52 -4.13
CA LYS A 223 8.41 -21.10 -3.04
C LYS A 223 9.58 -21.90 -3.60
N THR A 224 10.74 -21.80 -2.95
CA THR A 224 11.93 -22.61 -3.29
C THR A 224 12.08 -23.80 -2.33
N ASN A 225 12.73 -24.87 -2.78
CA ASN A 225 12.94 -26.09 -1.98
C ASN A 225 13.80 -25.90 -0.72
N ASP A 226 14.65 -24.88 -0.69
CA ASP A 226 15.46 -24.46 0.48
C ASP A 226 14.66 -23.61 1.50
N GLY A 227 13.37 -23.38 1.27
CA GLY A 227 12.48 -22.64 2.16
C GLY A 227 12.39 -21.15 1.90
N GLY A 228 13.01 -20.66 0.82
CA GLY A 228 12.91 -19.27 0.35
C GLY A 228 11.67 -18.97 -0.50
N VAL A 229 11.72 -17.81 -1.14
CA VAL A 229 10.68 -17.28 -2.03
C VAL A 229 11.29 -16.86 -3.36
N PHE A 230 10.48 -16.84 -4.41
CA PHE A 230 10.90 -16.39 -5.73
C PHE A 230 9.79 -15.62 -6.45
N TRP A 231 10.20 -14.69 -7.33
CA TRP A 231 9.34 -14.01 -8.29
C TRP A 231 10.18 -13.50 -9.47
N GLU A 232 9.48 -13.13 -10.54
CA GLU A 232 10.08 -12.56 -11.75
C GLU A 232 10.88 -11.29 -11.44
N GLY A 233 12.15 -11.27 -11.84
CA GLY A 233 13.05 -10.14 -11.69
C GLY A 233 13.77 -10.05 -10.34
N MET A 234 13.60 -11.04 -9.45
CA MET A 234 14.31 -11.09 -8.16
C MET A 234 15.82 -11.34 -8.32
N TYR A 235 16.20 -12.26 -9.21
CA TYR A 235 17.57 -12.66 -9.52
C TYR A 235 17.79 -12.66 -11.04
N GLU A 236 19.03 -12.41 -11.48
CA GLU A 236 19.40 -12.49 -12.91
C GLU A 236 19.49 -13.95 -13.39
N THR A 237 19.97 -14.85 -12.53
CA THR A 237 20.06 -16.28 -12.78
C THR A 237 19.57 -17.07 -11.57
N ILE A 238 18.95 -18.22 -11.82
CA ILE A 238 18.46 -19.13 -10.79
C ILE A 238 19.52 -20.23 -10.62
N PRO A 239 20.00 -20.52 -9.39
CA PRO A 239 20.92 -21.63 -9.16
C PRO A 239 20.32 -22.96 -9.65
N LYS A 240 21.16 -23.82 -10.26
CA LYS A 240 20.69 -25.05 -10.93
C LYS A 240 20.08 -26.09 -9.98
N ASP A 241 20.47 -26.03 -8.71
CA ASP A 241 20.06 -26.91 -7.61
C ASP A 241 18.76 -26.45 -6.92
N ILE A 242 18.30 -25.23 -7.20
CA ILE A 242 17.06 -24.69 -6.64
C ILE A 242 15.87 -25.13 -7.48
N GLN A 243 14.95 -25.83 -6.82
CA GLN A 243 13.65 -26.19 -7.38
C GLN A 243 12.61 -25.19 -6.93
N ILE A 244 11.74 -24.77 -7.85
CA ILE A 244 10.74 -23.73 -7.62
C ILE A 244 9.35 -24.34 -7.79
N THR A 245 8.47 -24.07 -6.84
CA THR A 245 7.02 -24.31 -6.93
C THR A 245 6.35 -22.95 -7.13
N ASP A 246 5.58 -22.80 -8.19
CA ASP A 246 4.88 -21.55 -8.48
C ASP A 246 3.71 -21.29 -7.52
N TRP A 247 3.09 -20.12 -7.66
CA TRP A 247 1.97 -19.67 -6.85
C TRP A 247 0.69 -20.50 -6.98
N LEU A 248 0.60 -21.36 -8.00
CA LEU A 248 -0.50 -22.32 -8.18
C LEU A 248 -0.21 -23.68 -7.52
N GLY A 249 0.99 -23.87 -6.97
CA GLY A 249 1.42 -25.11 -6.34
C GLY A 249 2.07 -26.11 -7.31
N GLU A 250 2.38 -25.68 -8.54
CA GLU A 250 2.94 -26.56 -9.57
C GLU A 250 4.45 -26.40 -9.68
N ALA A 251 5.15 -27.46 -10.10
CA ALA A 251 6.57 -27.39 -10.39
C ALA A 251 6.85 -26.36 -11.50
N TRP A 252 7.85 -25.52 -11.29
CA TRP A 252 8.13 -24.38 -12.16
C TRP A 252 9.60 -24.32 -12.60
N ASN A 253 9.79 -23.98 -13.87
CA ASN A 253 11.06 -23.55 -14.44
C ASN A 253 10.82 -22.53 -15.56
N VAL A 254 11.87 -21.84 -16.00
CA VAL A 254 11.78 -20.79 -17.04
C VAL A 254 11.21 -21.33 -18.36
N ALA A 255 11.41 -22.60 -18.68
CA ALA A 255 10.96 -23.21 -19.94
C ALA A 255 9.45 -23.51 -19.97
N CYS A 256 8.74 -23.48 -18.82
CA CYS A 256 7.31 -23.80 -18.78
C CYS A 256 6.39 -22.68 -19.29
N GLY A 257 6.92 -21.48 -19.54
CA GLY A 257 6.18 -20.34 -20.12
C GLY A 257 5.13 -19.69 -19.22
N ARG A 258 4.98 -20.15 -17.97
CA ARG A 258 4.08 -19.57 -16.94
C ARG A 258 4.87 -18.66 -16.00
N SER A 259 4.19 -17.73 -15.31
CA SER A 259 4.81 -16.96 -14.22
C SER A 259 4.89 -17.80 -12.93
N ALA A 260 6.04 -17.75 -12.26
CA ALA A 260 6.28 -18.34 -10.95
C ALA A 260 5.45 -17.65 -9.87
N ALA A 261 5.40 -16.31 -9.88
CA ALA A 261 4.58 -15.53 -8.97
C ALA A 261 3.41 -14.87 -9.70
N HIS A 262 2.30 -14.66 -9.00
CA HIS A 262 1.20 -13.88 -9.57
C HIS A 262 1.68 -12.44 -9.84
N PRO A 263 1.29 -11.77 -10.95
CA PRO A 263 1.74 -10.41 -11.26
C PRO A 263 1.39 -9.35 -10.20
N ASN A 264 0.34 -9.60 -9.42
CA ASN A 264 -0.07 -8.78 -8.27
C ASN A 264 0.25 -9.44 -6.93
N SER A 265 1.20 -10.40 -6.87
CA SER A 265 1.65 -10.99 -5.61
C SER A 265 2.30 -9.96 -4.71
N ARG A 266 2.24 -10.20 -3.39
CA ARG A 266 2.53 -9.19 -2.37
C ARG A 266 3.45 -9.71 -1.29
N PHE A 267 4.23 -8.79 -0.73
CA PHE A 267 4.78 -8.92 0.61
C PHE A 267 4.03 -7.98 1.56
N THR A 268 3.80 -8.44 2.79
CA THR A 268 3.24 -7.65 3.89
C THR A 268 4.28 -7.61 5.01
N ALA A 269 4.99 -6.49 5.13
CA ALA A 269 6.15 -6.37 6.03
C ALA A 269 6.01 -5.16 6.98
N PRO A 270 6.46 -5.27 8.25
CA PRO A 270 6.42 -4.15 9.19
C PRO A 270 7.30 -2.98 8.75
N ALA A 271 6.79 -1.75 8.86
CA ALA A 271 7.51 -0.58 8.36
C ALA A 271 8.80 -0.30 9.14
N SER A 272 8.78 -0.57 10.45
CA SER A 272 9.93 -0.45 11.36
C SER A 272 11.13 -1.32 10.99
N GLN A 273 10.98 -2.29 10.09
CA GLN A 273 12.09 -3.10 9.60
C GLN A 273 12.85 -2.47 8.44
N CYS A 274 12.31 -1.42 7.82
CA CYS A 274 12.95 -0.76 6.70
C CYS A 274 14.23 -0.06 7.15
N PRO A 275 15.39 -0.36 6.53
CA PRO A 275 16.68 0.18 6.94
C PRO A 275 16.79 1.70 6.73
N VAL A 276 15.89 2.27 5.93
CA VAL A 276 15.80 3.70 5.65
C VAL A 276 14.48 4.28 6.15
N ILE A 277 13.83 3.67 7.14
CA ILE A 277 12.65 4.28 7.77
C ILE A 277 13.05 5.64 8.39
N ASP A 278 12.23 6.66 8.14
CA ASP A 278 12.47 8.00 8.64
C ASP A 278 12.31 8.04 10.16
N PRO A 279 13.18 8.71 10.93
CA PRO A 279 13.02 8.80 12.38
C PRO A 279 11.70 9.46 12.83
N LEU A 280 11.06 10.27 11.97
CA LEU A 280 9.78 10.93 12.23
C LEU A 280 8.59 10.21 11.60
N TRP A 281 8.75 8.96 11.13
CA TRP A 281 7.67 8.23 10.45
C TRP A 281 6.43 7.99 11.32
N GLU A 282 6.59 7.95 12.65
CA GLU A 282 5.50 7.89 13.64
C GLU A 282 5.32 9.18 14.45
N ASP A 283 5.90 10.32 14.02
CA ASP A 283 5.68 11.59 14.72
C ASP A 283 4.19 11.94 14.69
N PRO A 284 3.51 12.11 15.85
CA PRO A 284 2.09 12.40 15.89
C PRO A 284 1.72 13.73 15.23
N ASN A 285 2.68 14.66 15.07
CA ASN A 285 2.47 15.95 14.41
C ASN A 285 2.70 15.90 12.89
N GLY A 286 3.23 14.79 12.38
CA GLY A 286 3.57 14.60 10.99
C GLY A 286 4.76 15.44 10.50
N VAL A 287 5.18 15.15 9.28
CA VAL A 287 6.32 15.79 8.62
C VAL A 287 5.87 16.95 7.72
N PRO A 288 6.64 18.05 7.61
CA PRO A 288 6.28 19.18 6.77
C PRO A 288 6.51 18.88 5.28
N ILE A 289 5.45 18.89 4.47
CA ILE A 289 5.53 18.66 3.02
C ILE A 289 5.92 19.95 2.29
N ASP A 290 6.99 19.87 1.51
CA ASP A 290 7.53 20.98 0.71
C ASP A 290 7.24 20.82 -0.79
N ALA A 291 6.92 19.61 -1.26
CA ALA A 291 6.57 19.33 -2.66
C ALA A 291 5.58 18.17 -2.77
N ILE A 292 4.70 18.24 -3.77
CA ILE A 292 3.80 17.15 -4.19
C ILE A 292 4.13 16.81 -5.64
N LEU A 293 4.42 15.53 -5.91
CA LEU A 293 4.69 15.02 -7.25
C LEU A 293 3.48 14.27 -7.81
N PHE A 294 3.21 14.46 -9.09
CA PHE A 294 2.25 13.68 -9.86
C PHE A 294 2.97 12.95 -10.99
N GLY A 295 2.56 11.72 -11.29
CA GLY A 295 3.22 10.92 -12.31
C GLY A 295 2.50 9.61 -12.63
N GLY A 296 2.87 9.01 -13.75
CA GLY A 296 2.30 7.76 -14.25
C GLY A 296 3.11 7.24 -15.43
N ARG A 297 2.78 6.03 -15.90
CA ARG A 297 3.48 5.42 -17.04
C ARG A 297 3.01 6.07 -18.34
N ARG A 298 3.91 6.79 -19.00
CA ARG A 298 3.65 7.49 -20.27
C ARG A 298 4.78 7.18 -21.26
N PRO A 299 4.53 6.36 -22.29
CA PRO A 299 5.60 5.94 -23.20
C PRO A 299 6.11 7.10 -24.08
N ASN A 300 5.26 8.07 -24.38
CA ASN A 300 5.56 9.19 -25.28
C ASN A 300 4.89 10.50 -24.82
N GLY A 301 5.49 11.63 -25.21
CA GLY A 301 4.88 12.98 -25.20
C GLY A 301 4.91 13.75 -23.88
N ILE A 302 5.13 13.09 -22.74
CA ILE A 302 5.29 13.76 -21.43
C ILE A 302 6.79 13.80 -21.09
N PRO A 303 7.37 14.96 -20.72
CA PRO A 303 8.77 15.05 -20.34
C PRO A 303 9.05 14.35 -19.00
N LEU A 304 10.33 14.13 -18.68
CA LEU A 304 10.76 13.48 -17.44
C LEU A 304 10.25 14.19 -16.18
N VAL A 305 10.37 15.52 -16.13
CA VAL A 305 9.91 16.36 -15.02
C VAL A 305 9.57 17.75 -15.55
N TYR A 306 8.51 18.35 -14.99
CA TYR A 306 8.12 19.74 -15.20
C TYR A 306 7.42 20.27 -13.95
N GLU A 307 7.45 21.58 -13.75
CA GLU A 307 6.87 22.24 -12.58
C GLU A 307 5.57 22.97 -12.94
N ALA A 308 4.59 22.91 -12.03
CA ALA A 308 3.36 23.66 -12.17
C ALA A 308 3.62 25.17 -11.99
N GLN A 309 2.96 25.99 -12.80
CA GLN A 309 3.13 27.46 -12.75
C GLN A 309 2.51 28.11 -11.50
N ASN A 310 1.53 27.44 -10.88
CA ASN A 310 0.84 27.85 -9.67
C ASN A 310 -0.04 26.71 -9.16
N TRP A 311 -0.69 26.90 -8.01
CA TRP A 311 -1.54 25.90 -7.38
C TRP A 311 -2.71 25.43 -8.26
N LYS A 312 -3.40 26.33 -8.96
CA LYS A 312 -4.53 25.95 -9.84
C LYS A 312 -4.05 25.07 -11.00
N HIS A 313 -2.90 25.39 -11.57
CA HIS A 313 -2.26 24.55 -12.60
C HIS A 313 -1.82 23.20 -12.02
N ALA A 314 -1.28 23.16 -10.81
CA ALA A 314 -0.92 21.90 -10.14
C ALA A 314 -2.13 20.97 -9.94
N VAL A 315 -3.27 21.54 -9.50
CA VAL A 315 -4.53 20.78 -9.37
C VAL A 315 -5.02 20.28 -10.74
N PHE A 316 -4.89 21.07 -11.80
CA PHE A 316 -5.20 20.65 -13.16
C PHE A 316 -4.29 19.52 -13.66
N ILE A 317 -2.99 19.57 -13.37
CA ILE A 317 -2.05 18.49 -13.68
C ILE A 317 -2.48 17.20 -12.98
N GLY A 318 -2.77 17.26 -11.67
CA GLY A 318 -3.29 16.12 -10.92
C GLY A 318 -4.59 15.57 -11.52
N ALA A 319 -5.54 16.43 -11.88
CA ALA A 319 -6.84 16.04 -12.44
C ALA A 319 -6.74 15.42 -13.85
N THR A 320 -5.68 15.76 -14.60
CA THR A 320 -5.47 15.26 -15.97
C THR A 320 -4.48 14.10 -16.05
N MET A 321 -4.05 13.57 -14.89
CA MET A 321 -3.18 12.41 -14.82
C MET A 321 -3.73 11.23 -15.64
N ARG A 322 -2.82 10.62 -16.41
CA ARG A 322 -3.06 9.40 -17.18
C ARG A 322 -1.88 8.44 -17.01
N SER A 323 -2.16 7.14 -17.03
CA SER A 323 -1.13 6.09 -16.95
C SER A 323 -1.55 4.87 -17.75
N GLU A 324 -0.58 4.11 -18.26
CA GLU A 324 -0.82 2.74 -18.72
C GLU A 324 -1.44 1.90 -17.59
N SER A 325 -2.41 1.06 -17.94
CA SER A 325 -3.05 0.10 -17.05
C SER A 325 -2.04 -0.85 -16.45
N THR A 326 -2.23 -1.19 -15.18
CA THR A 326 -1.45 -2.20 -14.46
C THR A 326 -2.39 -3.27 -13.94
N THR A 327 -1.89 -4.49 -13.77
CA THR A 327 -2.64 -5.62 -13.19
C THR A 327 -3.11 -5.37 -11.76
N ALA A 328 -2.58 -4.34 -11.10
CA ALA A 328 -2.98 -3.94 -9.75
C ALA A 328 -4.26 -3.07 -9.73
N ALA A 329 -4.67 -2.49 -10.86
CA ALA A 329 -5.72 -1.47 -10.92
C ALA A 329 -7.09 -1.97 -11.45
N ALA A 330 -7.16 -3.16 -12.07
CA ALA A 330 -8.38 -3.91 -12.46
C ALA A 330 -8.00 -5.13 -13.34
N ASP A 331 -8.99 -5.99 -13.66
CA ASP A 331 -8.91 -7.17 -14.54
C ASP A 331 -8.55 -6.86 -16.02
N TYR A 332 -7.98 -5.68 -16.30
CA TYR A 332 -7.60 -5.28 -17.65
C TYR A 332 -6.41 -6.10 -18.14
N GLN A 333 -6.67 -6.98 -19.10
CA GLN A 333 -5.65 -7.81 -19.75
C GLN A 333 -4.81 -7.06 -20.81
N GLU A 334 -5.24 -5.87 -21.24
CA GLU A 334 -4.53 -5.07 -22.25
C GLU A 334 -3.93 -3.78 -21.69
N SER A 335 -2.71 -3.44 -22.13
CA SER A 335 -2.07 -2.15 -21.85
C SER A 335 -2.81 -1.02 -22.57
N ARG A 336 -3.51 -0.17 -21.81
CA ARG A 336 -4.24 1.01 -22.32
C ARG A 336 -3.93 2.21 -21.43
N ILE A 337 -3.84 3.41 -22.03
CA ILE A 337 -3.62 4.66 -21.28
C ILE A 337 -4.97 5.16 -20.72
N LEU A 338 -5.15 5.02 -19.42
CA LEU A 338 -6.38 5.40 -18.70
C LEU A 338 -6.17 6.71 -17.94
N HIS A 339 -7.25 7.47 -17.74
CA HIS A 339 -7.27 8.54 -16.76
C HIS A 339 -7.19 7.96 -15.35
N ASP A 340 -6.38 8.57 -14.50
CA ASP A 340 -6.26 8.26 -13.08
C ASP A 340 -5.97 9.55 -12.30
N PRO A 341 -6.96 10.46 -12.20
CA PRO A 341 -6.78 11.76 -11.58
C PRO A 341 -6.28 11.60 -10.14
N PHE A 342 -5.19 12.29 -9.80
CA PHE A 342 -4.52 12.22 -8.49
C PHE A 342 -4.12 10.81 -8.05
N ALA A 343 -4.07 9.83 -8.97
CA ALA A 343 -3.96 8.40 -8.64
C ALA A 343 -5.10 7.88 -7.75
N MET A 344 -6.26 8.55 -7.74
CA MET A 344 -7.40 8.30 -6.85
C MET A 344 -8.64 7.76 -7.59
N ARG A 345 -8.51 7.25 -8.83
CA ARG A 345 -9.65 6.70 -9.58
C ARG A 345 -10.34 5.50 -8.88
N PRO A 346 -9.62 4.47 -8.39
CA PRO A 346 -10.24 3.30 -7.74
C PRO A 346 -10.64 3.57 -6.27
#